data_AF-A0A1C5Z1G2-F1
#
_entry.id   AF-A0A1C5Z1G2-F1
#
_cell.length_a   1.000
_cell.length_b   1.000
_cell.length_c   1.000
_cell.angle_alpha   90.00
_cell.angle_beta   90.00
_cell.angle_gamma   90.00
#
_symmetry.space_group_name_H-M   'P 1'
#
loop_
_entity.id
_entity.type
_entity.pdbx_description
1 polymer ?
#
loop_
_entity_poly.entity_id
_entity_poly.type
_entity_poly.pdbx_seq_one_letter_code
_entity_poly.pdbx_strand_id
1 'polypeptide(L)'
;MDLKSTLYQKLSEQDKQNIKELTNKYKTSDYTLAEIFNVKSEIYKNIPLSQLCLSARVVSAIIRFKNIIDLEKLLNLTLPQIWGIKNLGEIGINELVLLIQKYINDHTPKTKNSVQKPTNEEIQNLLNAIHSQGRSVREVTELLEKNII
;
A
#
# COMPACT_ATOMS: atom_id res chain seq x y z
N MET A 1 26.46 -8.33 -14.65
CA MET A 1 25.48 -8.72 -13.60
C MET A 1 24.74 -7.44 -13.23
N ASP A 2 23.57 -7.22 -13.82
CA ASP A 2 22.82 -5.97 -13.67
C ASP A 2 22.50 -5.69 -12.21
N LEU A 3 22.81 -4.48 -11.75
CA LEU A 3 22.47 -4.00 -10.43
C LEU A 3 20.94 -4.09 -10.25
N LYS A 4 20.52 -5.08 -9.45
CA LYS A 4 19.17 -5.28 -8.89
C LYS A 4 18.30 -4.05 -9.04
N SER A 5 17.46 -3.98 -10.08
CA SER A 5 16.46 -2.92 -10.15
C SER A 5 15.56 -3.05 -8.93
N THR A 6 15.47 -1.98 -8.15
CA THR A 6 14.69 -1.94 -6.92
C THR A 6 13.21 -2.22 -7.24
N LEU A 7 12.46 -2.75 -6.28
CA LEU A 7 11.02 -3.02 -6.45
C LEU A 7 10.28 -1.77 -6.96
N TYR A 8 10.69 -0.60 -6.49
CA TYR A 8 10.17 0.70 -6.94
C TYR A 8 10.40 0.96 -8.44
N GLN A 9 11.54 0.57 -9.02
CA GLN A 9 11.82 0.79 -10.44
C GLN A 9 10.96 -0.09 -11.36
N LYS A 10 10.49 -1.24 -10.87
CA LYS A 10 9.64 -2.18 -11.60
C LYS A 10 8.14 -1.86 -11.52
N LEU A 11 7.75 -0.87 -10.71
CA LEU A 11 6.35 -0.45 -10.59
C LEU A 11 5.84 0.18 -11.90
N SER A 12 4.53 0.13 -12.09
CA SER A 12 3.86 0.95 -13.10
C SER A 12 4.08 2.44 -12.80
N GLU A 13 4.05 3.29 -13.83
CA GLU A 13 4.17 4.73 -13.63
C GLU A 13 3.04 5.29 -12.75
N GLN A 14 1.84 4.69 -12.83
CA GLN A 14 0.73 5.05 -11.95
C GLN A 14 1.03 4.74 -10.48
N ASP A 15 1.58 3.57 -10.17
CA ASP A 15 1.93 3.22 -8.78
C ASP A 15 3.05 4.10 -8.23
N LYS A 16 4.05 4.42 -9.07
CA LYS A 16 5.10 5.38 -8.69
C LYS A 16 4.51 6.75 -8.37
N GLN A 17 3.54 7.21 -9.17
CA GLN A 17 2.85 8.47 -8.96
C GLN A 17 2.02 8.45 -7.66
N ASN A 18 1.27 7.37 -7.40
CA ASN A 18 0.50 7.20 -6.17
C ASN A 18 1.39 7.26 -4.93
N ILE A 19 2.56 6.60 -4.95
CA ILE A 19 3.52 6.65 -3.84
C ILE A 19 4.10 8.06 -3.67
N LYS A 20 4.46 8.74 -4.76
CA LYS A 20 4.95 10.13 -4.70
C LYS A 20 3.91 11.08 -4.12
N GLU A 21 2.65 10.95 -4.52
CA GLU A 21 1.57 11.76 -3.97
C GLU A 21 1.39 11.51 -2.48
N LEU A 22 1.46 10.25 -2.04
CA LEU A 22 1.42 9.89 -0.63
C LEU A 22 2.59 10.52 0.15
N THR A 23 3.83 10.34 -0.31
CA THR A 23 5.02 10.85 0.39
C THR A 23 5.09 12.37 0.40
N ASN A 24 4.58 13.03 -0.63
CA ASN A 24 4.47 14.49 -0.69
C ASN A 24 3.34 15.03 0.19
N LYS A 25 2.16 14.39 0.20
CA LYS A 25 1.02 14.78 1.03
C LYS A 25 1.38 14.86 2.51
N TYR A 26 2.18 13.90 2.99
CA TYR A 26 2.61 13.83 4.38
C TYR A 26 4.01 14.38 4.64
N LYS A 27 4.65 15.03 3.65
CA LYS A 27 6.05 15.48 3.75
C LYS A 27 6.33 16.43 4.92
N THR A 28 5.33 17.22 5.33
CA THR A 28 5.38 18.17 6.44
C THR A 28 4.46 17.78 7.59
N SER A 29 3.95 16.55 7.58
CA SER A 29 2.99 16.06 8.56
C SER A 29 3.66 15.54 9.81
N ASP A 30 3.03 15.76 10.96
CA ASP A 30 3.45 15.19 12.25
C ASP A 30 2.93 13.76 12.49
N TYR A 31 2.02 13.28 11.63
CA TYR A 31 1.62 11.87 11.64
C TYR A 31 2.81 10.94 11.38
N THR A 32 2.92 9.93 12.23
CA THR A 32 3.81 8.78 12.06
C THR A 32 3.36 7.91 10.88
N LEU A 33 4.26 7.10 10.35
CA LEU A 33 3.91 6.12 9.33
C LEU A 33 2.83 5.14 9.83
N ALA A 34 2.85 4.76 11.12
CA ALA A 34 1.83 3.90 11.71
C ALA A 34 0.42 4.51 11.59
N GLU A 35 0.30 5.81 11.86
CA GLU A 35 -0.96 6.56 11.75
C GLU A 35 -1.38 6.73 10.29
N ILE A 36 -0.44 7.08 9.40
CA ILE A 36 -0.71 7.24 7.96
C ILE A 36 -1.25 5.96 7.33
N PHE A 37 -0.68 4.81 7.71
CA PHE A 37 -1.12 3.51 7.22
C PHE A 37 -2.24 2.88 8.05
N ASN A 38 -2.70 3.55 9.12
CA ASN A 38 -3.72 3.07 10.04
C ASN A 38 -3.51 1.61 10.48
N VAL A 39 -2.27 1.28 10.84
CA VAL A 39 -1.85 -0.10 11.13
C VAL A 39 -1.87 -0.38 12.64
N LYS A 40 -2.46 -1.52 13.02
CA LYS A 40 -2.47 -1.98 14.41
C LYS A 40 -1.09 -2.48 14.82
N SER A 41 -0.65 -2.16 16.04
CA SER A 41 0.69 -2.53 16.56
C SER A 41 1.01 -4.03 16.53
N GLU A 42 -0.02 -4.88 16.62
CA GLU A 42 0.10 -6.34 16.52
C GLU A 42 0.73 -6.81 15.19
N ILE A 43 0.60 -6.02 14.12
CA ILE A 43 1.08 -6.38 12.77
C ILE A 43 2.60 -6.17 12.64
N TYR A 44 3.20 -5.24 13.40
CA TYR A 44 4.58 -4.82 13.18
C TYR A 44 5.52 -4.97 14.39
N LYS A 45 5.00 -5.44 15.53
CA LYS A 45 5.80 -5.68 16.73
C LYS A 45 6.87 -6.74 16.50
N ASN A 46 8.09 -6.45 16.96
CA ASN A 46 9.25 -7.34 16.89
C ASN A 46 9.65 -7.81 15.47
N ILE A 47 9.25 -7.07 14.43
CA ILE A 47 9.60 -7.40 13.05
C ILE A 47 10.94 -6.72 12.69
N PRO A 48 12.03 -7.46 12.45
CA PRO A 48 13.30 -6.86 12.06
C PRO A 48 13.24 -6.32 10.62
N LEU A 49 13.93 -5.20 10.36
CA LEU A 49 13.94 -4.57 9.03
C LEU A 49 14.47 -5.48 7.91
N SER A 50 15.24 -6.50 8.25
CA SER A 50 15.70 -7.52 7.31
C SER A 50 14.56 -8.28 6.62
N GLN A 51 13.36 -8.31 7.21
CA GLN A 51 12.19 -8.95 6.62
C GLN A 51 11.47 -8.08 5.57
N LEU A 52 11.76 -6.78 5.50
CA LEU A 52 11.10 -5.84 4.58
C LEU A 52 11.70 -5.83 3.16
N CYS A 53 12.66 -6.72 2.86
CA CYS A 53 13.34 -6.81 1.56
C CYS A 53 13.90 -5.45 1.06
N LEU A 54 14.32 -4.58 1.98
CA LEU A 54 14.87 -3.27 1.69
C LEU A 54 16.25 -3.38 1.01
N SER A 55 16.57 -2.42 0.14
CA SER A 55 17.91 -2.33 -0.44
C SER A 55 18.97 -2.07 0.64
N ALA A 56 20.18 -2.63 0.48
CA ALA A 56 21.25 -2.51 1.47
C ALA A 56 21.60 -1.05 1.81
N ARG A 57 21.43 -0.14 0.84
CA ARG A 57 21.60 1.30 1.02
C ARG A 57 20.55 1.89 1.95
N VAL A 58 19.27 1.55 1.75
CA VAL A 58 18.16 2.01 2.60
C VAL A 58 18.32 1.46 4.02
N VAL A 59 18.59 0.16 4.16
CA VAL A 59 18.87 -0.47 5.47
C VAL A 59 20.02 0.23 6.19
N SER A 60 21.15 0.45 5.51
CA SER A 60 22.31 1.11 6.09
C SER A 60 22.02 2.55 6.53
N ALA A 61 21.23 3.29 5.76
CA ALA A 61 20.86 4.67 6.10
C ALA A 61 19.94 4.71 7.34
N ILE A 62 18.95 3.82 7.41
CA ILE A 62 18.01 3.73 8.54
C ILE A 62 18.72 3.32 9.83
N ILE A 63 19.58 2.28 9.78
CA ILE A 63 20.34 1.83 10.95
C ILE A 63 21.22 2.98 11.48
N ARG A 64 21.89 3.74 10.60
CA ARG A 64 22.76 4.85 11.02
C ARG A 64 22.01 6.06 11.57
N PHE A 65 20.75 6.25 11.22
CA PHE A 65 19.99 7.43 11.64
C PHE A 65 19.72 7.44 13.15
N LYS A 66 19.18 6.34 13.69
CA LYS A 66 18.81 6.23 15.11
C LYS A 66 18.91 4.78 15.66
N ASN A 67 19.77 3.94 15.07
CA ASN A 67 19.85 2.52 15.41
C ASN A 67 18.49 1.80 15.27
N ILE A 68 17.75 2.15 14.22
CA ILE A 68 16.44 1.56 13.92
C ILE A 68 16.70 0.23 13.23
N ILE A 69 16.34 -0.85 13.91
CA ILE A 69 16.57 -2.24 13.47
C ILE A 69 15.26 -3.03 13.30
N ASP A 70 14.15 -2.47 13.75
CA ASP A 70 12.82 -3.07 13.77
C ASP A 70 11.79 -2.15 13.11
N LEU A 71 10.71 -2.73 12.62
CA LEU A 71 9.63 -2.06 11.90
C LEU A 71 8.82 -1.15 12.83
N GLU A 72 8.70 -1.49 14.11
CA GLU A 72 8.01 -0.67 15.11
C GLU A 72 8.65 0.72 15.26
N LYS A 73 9.96 0.78 15.48
CA LYS A 73 10.68 2.06 15.54
C LYS A 73 10.64 2.82 14.22
N LEU A 74 10.65 2.12 13.10
CA LEU A 74 10.55 2.72 11.77
C LEU A 74 9.15 3.34 11.55
N LEU A 75 8.08 2.63 11.94
CA LEU A 75 6.70 3.09 11.79
C LEU A 75 6.36 4.25 12.72
N ASN A 76 7.07 4.39 13.84
CA ASN A 76 6.96 5.53 14.74
C ASN A 76 7.70 6.79 14.24
N LEU A 77 8.32 6.76 13.05
CA LEU A 77 8.87 7.97 12.42
C LEU A 77 7.81 8.71 11.62
N THR A 78 7.94 10.03 11.57
CA THR A 78 7.18 10.89 10.64
C THR A 78 7.90 10.97 9.28
N LEU A 79 7.16 11.30 8.22
CA LEU A 79 7.77 11.54 6.90
C LEU A 79 8.85 12.63 6.94
N PRO A 80 8.66 13.81 7.59
CA PRO A 80 9.73 14.80 7.74
C PRO A 80 11.04 14.21 8.30
N GLN A 81 10.95 13.34 9.31
CA GLN A 81 12.12 12.67 9.88
C GLN A 81 12.79 11.73 8.88
N ILE A 82 12.00 10.99 8.09
CA ILE A 82 12.49 10.08 7.04
C ILE A 82 13.18 10.87 5.91
N TRP A 83 12.58 11.99 5.49
CA TRP A 83 13.20 12.92 4.52
C TRP A 83 14.51 13.52 5.04
N GLY A 84 14.66 13.66 6.36
CA GLY A 84 15.89 14.11 7.01
C GLY A 84 17.00 13.05 7.10
N ILE A 85 16.76 11.79 6.70
CA ILE A 85 17.78 10.73 6.78
C ILE A 85 18.87 10.98 5.75
N LYS A 86 20.09 11.24 6.23
CA LYS A 86 21.26 11.42 5.37
C LYS A 86 21.46 10.20 4.46
N ASN A 87 21.69 10.45 3.18
CA ASN A 87 21.88 9.44 2.11
C ASN A 87 20.62 8.65 1.72
N LEU A 88 19.44 9.02 2.21
CA LEU A 88 18.16 8.50 1.72
C LEU A 88 17.55 9.53 0.75
N GLY A 89 17.81 9.36 -0.54
CA GLY A 89 17.19 10.22 -1.57
C GLY A 89 15.73 9.84 -1.82
N GLU A 90 15.01 10.63 -2.62
CA GLU A 90 13.59 10.42 -2.93
C GLU A 90 13.26 8.98 -3.35
N ILE A 91 14.07 8.37 -4.21
CA ILE A 91 13.90 6.98 -4.64
C ILE A 91 13.94 6.01 -3.45
N GLY A 92 14.86 6.23 -2.51
CA GLY A 92 14.98 5.38 -1.32
C GLY A 92 13.83 5.56 -0.34
N ILE A 93 13.30 6.79 -0.23
CA ILE A 93 12.11 7.09 0.59
C ILE A 93 10.88 6.44 -0.01
N ASN A 94 10.68 6.58 -1.32
CA ASN A 94 9.53 5.98 -2.00
C ASN A 94 9.62 4.44 -1.97
N GLU A 95 10.81 3.85 -2.12
CA GLU A 95 11.02 2.40 -1.95
C GLU A 95 10.67 1.95 -0.52
N LEU A 96 11.11 2.69 0.50
CA LEU A 96 10.80 2.41 1.90
C LEU A 96 9.29 2.41 2.16
N VAL A 97 8.60 3.47 1.74
CA VAL A 97 7.15 3.65 1.93
C VAL A 97 6.37 2.57 1.20
N LEU A 98 6.76 2.23 -0.03
CA LEU A 98 6.18 1.13 -0.80
C LEU A 98 6.30 -0.21 -0.06
N LEU A 99 7.48 -0.55 0.44
CA LEU A 99 7.72 -1.84 1.08
C LEU A 99 6.99 -1.97 2.41
N ILE A 100 6.91 -0.88 3.18
CA ILE A 100 6.08 -0.82 4.38
C ILE A 100 4.60 -1.01 4.02
N GLN A 101 4.10 -0.29 3.03
CA GLN A 101 2.71 -0.42 2.58
C GLN A 101 2.40 -1.84 2.11
N LYS A 102 3.31 -2.45 1.34
CA LYS A 102 3.17 -3.84 0.88
C LYS A 102 3.13 -4.80 2.07
N TYR A 103 4.06 -4.67 3.02
CA TYR A 103 4.09 -5.49 4.23
C TYR A 103 2.77 -5.38 5.00
N ILE A 104 2.29 -4.16 5.23
CA ILE A 104 1.01 -3.91 5.93
C ILE A 104 -0.15 -4.54 5.15
N ASN A 105 -0.21 -4.41 3.83
CA ASN A 105 -1.28 -5.00 3.02
C ASN A 105 -1.26 -6.54 3.03
N ASP A 106 -0.08 -7.15 3.13
CA ASP A 106 0.09 -8.60 3.17
C ASP A 106 -0.24 -9.19 4.56
N HIS A 107 -0.09 -8.40 5.63
CA HIS A 107 -0.23 -8.85 7.03
C HIS A 107 -1.43 -8.26 7.77
N THR A 108 -2.07 -7.23 7.21
CA THR A 108 -3.42 -6.84 7.62
C THR A 108 -4.34 -7.93 7.12
N PRO A 109 -5.17 -8.56 7.97
CA PRO A 109 -6.19 -9.46 7.49
C PRO A 109 -6.99 -8.65 6.49
N LYS A 110 -6.90 -9.04 5.22
CA LYS A 110 -7.95 -8.68 4.30
C LYS A 110 -9.17 -9.23 5.00
N THR A 111 -9.99 -8.35 5.58
CA THR A 111 -11.41 -8.50 5.33
C THR A 111 -11.40 -8.69 3.83
N LYS A 112 -11.49 -9.94 3.35
CA LYS A 112 -12.15 -10.22 2.07
C LYS A 112 -13.22 -9.17 2.09
N ASN A 113 -13.20 -8.22 1.15
CA ASN A 113 -14.35 -7.35 0.98
C ASN A 113 -15.51 -8.29 1.23
N SER A 114 -16.17 -8.13 2.37
CA SER A 114 -17.45 -8.74 2.54
C SER A 114 -18.14 -8.02 1.42
N VAL A 115 -18.19 -8.68 0.25
CA VAL A 115 -19.18 -8.43 -0.77
C VAL A 115 -20.40 -8.45 0.10
N GLN A 116 -20.77 -7.26 0.55
CA GLN A 116 -21.81 -7.08 1.52
C GLN A 116 -22.97 -7.60 0.70
N LYS A 117 -23.46 -8.79 1.09
CA LYS A 117 -24.38 -9.53 0.25
C LYS A 117 -25.45 -8.51 -0.11
N PRO A 118 -25.59 -8.15 -1.40
CA PRO A 118 -26.37 -6.98 -1.76
C PRO A 118 -27.73 -7.16 -1.10
N THR A 119 -28.18 -6.13 -0.42
CA THR A 119 -29.46 -6.18 0.29
C THR A 119 -30.54 -6.59 -0.71
N ASN A 120 -31.61 -7.23 -0.23
CA ASN A 120 -32.69 -7.66 -1.14
C ASN A 120 -33.21 -6.49 -1.97
N GLU A 121 -33.19 -5.28 -1.43
CA GLU A 121 -33.58 -4.04 -2.12
C GLU A 121 -32.62 -3.65 -3.26
N GLU A 122 -31.31 -3.74 -3.04
CA GLU A 122 -30.29 -3.53 -4.09
C GLU A 122 -30.40 -4.59 -5.19
N ILE A 123 -30.64 -5.86 -4.82
CA ILE A 123 -30.87 -6.94 -5.79
C ILE A 123 -32.13 -6.66 -6.62
N GLN A 124 -33.22 -6.24 -6.00
CA GLN A 124 -34.47 -5.92 -6.71
C GLN A 124 -34.31 -4.70 -7.62
N ASN A 125 -33.59 -3.67 -7.18
CA ASN A 125 -33.32 -2.49 -8.01
C ASN A 125 -32.46 -2.83 -9.23
N LEU A 126 -31.46 -3.70 -9.08
CA LEU A 126 -30.67 -4.22 -10.20
C LEU A 126 -31.51 -5.05 -11.16
N LEU A 127 -32.36 -5.96 -10.66
CA LEU A 127 -33.24 -6.77 -11.50
C LEU A 127 -34.25 -5.90 -12.27
N ASN A 128 -34.82 -4.89 -11.61
CA ASN A 128 -35.72 -3.92 -12.25
C ASN A 128 -35.02 -3.09 -13.32
N ALA A 129 -33.77 -2.68 -13.09
CA ALA A 129 -32.98 -1.97 -14.09
C ALA A 129 -32.65 -2.85 -15.30
N ILE A 130 -32.33 -4.12 -15.08
CA ILE A 130 -32.08 -5.13 -16.13
C ILE A 130 -33.35 -5.37 -16.95
N HIS A 131 -34.49 -5.56 -16.28
CA HIS A 131 -35.79 -5.74 -16.94
C HIS A 131 -36.24 -4.49 -17.70
N SER A 132 -36.03 -3.29 -17.15
CA SER A 132 -36.34 -2.02 -17.81
C SER A 132 -35.50 -1.77 -19.07
N GLN A 133 -34.31 -2.36 -19.15
CA GLN A 133 -33.44 -2.28 -20.34
C GLN A 133 -33.69 -3.41 -21.34
N GLY A 134 -34.66 -4.30 -21.08
CA GLY A 134 -35.01 -5.43 -21.95
C GLY A 134 -33.88 -6.46 -22.09
N ARG A 135 -32.87 -6.44 -21.20
CA ARG A 135 -31.74 -7.38 -21.24
C ARG A 135 -31.98 -8.54 -20.32
N SER A 136 -31.50 -9.73 -20.70
CA SER A 136 -31.54 -10.86 -19.78
C SER A 136 -30.41 -10.75 -18.75
N VAL A 137 -30.67 -11.23 -17.53
CA VAL A 137 -29.65 -11.33 -16.46
C VAL A 137 -28.40 -12.08 -16.97
N ARG A 138 -28.59 -13.05 -17.87
CA ARG A 138 -27.51 -13.85 -18.47
C ARG A 138 -26.61 -13.01 -19.38
N GLU A 139 -27.16 -12.18 -20.26
CA GLU A 139 -26.38 -11.29 -21.14
C GLU A 139 -25.59 -10.25 -20.34
N VAL A 140 -26.19 -9.70 -19.27
CA VAL A 140 -25.50 -8.73 -18.40
C VAL A 140 -24.35 -9.39 -17.66
N THR A 141 -24.54 -10.63 -17.19
CA THR A 141 -23.48 -11.40 -16.52
C THR A 141 -22.31 -11.68 -17.48
N GLU A 142 -22.59 -12.12 -18.71
CA GLU A 142 -21.56 -12.37 -19.72
C GLU A 142 -20.81 -11.10 -20.15
N LEU A 143 -21.47 -9.94 -20.14
CA LEU A 143 -20.82 -8.65 -20.41
C LEU A 143 -19.93 -8.19 -19.26
N LEU A 144 -20.33 -8.41 -18.01
CA LEU A 144 -19.51 -8.07 -16.84
C LEU A 144 -18.26 -8.96 -16.78
N GLU A 145 -18.40 -10.26 -17.03
CA GLU A 145 -17.27 -11.20 -17.07
C GLU A 145 -16.26 -10.87 -18.19
N LYS A 146 -16.73 -10.37 -19.33
CA LYS A 146 -15.86 -9.94 -20.44
C LYS A 146 -15.13 -8.61 -20.21
N ASN A 147 -15.58 -7.78 -19.28
CA ASN A 147 -15.00 -6.46 -19.00
C ASN A 147 -14.10 -6.42 -17.75
N ILE A 148 -13.90 -7.56 -17.08
CA ILE A 148 -12.89 -7.71 -16.01
C ILE A 148 -11.65 -8.36 -16.63
N ILE A 149 -10.85 -7.57 -17.37
CA ILE A 149 -9.46 -7.89 -17.77
C ILE A 149 -8.62 -6.63 -17.62
#